data_AF-A0A6I3L660-F1
#
_entry.id   AF-A0A6I3L660-F1
#
_cell.length_a   1.000
_cell.length_b   1.000
_cell.length_c   1.000
_cell.angle_alpha   90.00
_cell.angle_beta   90.00
_cell.angle_gamma   90.00
#
_symmetry.space_group_name_H-M   'P 1'
#
loop_
_entity.id
_entity.type
_entity.pdbx_description
1 polymer ?
#
loop_
_entity_poly.entity_id
_entity_poly.type
_entity_poly.pdbx_seq_one_letter_code
_entity_poly.pdbx_strand_id
1 'polypeptide(L)'
;MPPVRRFGIAVSGLPVLSHDTGPGIVRAFRPGSVRDAISECESTMRRTAGRESTAMTGRTGNIDAAWTVALPSFGEMLRRMRDDRGLSRERLAFAAGVSASYIAQLEKGGKAKPTRAVVDSLVRCLRQWNPLSDSDIRYMHDLAGLEIEGYPTVAELRNSISADQLSLLTLHSPKLAALYDTRGNVLAGNEDWAQAFPGLREEGNLYRWMLADPAAREVMADWETDVRQAVGCLRGTVGSTTQHAAFDELMRELGGFADFRRFWAEGGVGFAPPVRTMRLRDRATGALRSFRMQVGLLDSAAHPGHIVATIGLPG
;
A
#
# COMPACT_ATOMS: atom_id res chain seq x y z
N MET A 1 -40.97 25.70 -21.77
CA MET A 1 -40.29 26.80 -22.50
C MET A 1 -40.79 28.12 -21.93
N PRO A 2 -40.00 29.21 -21.92
CA PRO A 2 -38.53 29.37 -21.92
C PRO A 2 -38.10 30.06 -20.57
N PRO A 3 -36.92 30.70 -20.36
CA PRO A 3 -35.79 30.91 -21.27
C PRO A 3 -34.38 30.57 -20.75
N VAL A 4 -33.48 30.49 -21.72
CA VAL A 4 -32.02 30.45 -21.60
C VAL A 4 -31.47 31.88 -21.48
N ARG A 5 -30.37 32.08 -20.74
CA ARG A 5 -29.42 33.20 -21.01
C ARG A 5 -27.96 32.72 -21.00
N ARG A 6 -27.25 33.04 -22.09
CA ARG A 6 -25.78 33.00 -22.24
C ARG A 6 -25.18 34.36 -21.83
N PHE A 7 -23.83 34.44 -21.93
CA PHE A 7 -22.88 35.55 -21.76
C PHE A 7 -22.06 35.45 -20.45
N GLY A 8 -20.73 35.54 -20.40
CA GLY A 8 -19.70 35.55 -21.47
C GLY A 8 -18.80 36.80 -21.51
N ILE A 9 -17.60 36.74 -20.89
CA ILE A 9 -16.39 37.58 -21.16
C ILE A 9 -16.50 39.05 -20.64
N ALA A 10 -15.48 39.80 -20.15
CA ALA A 10 -14.01 39.64 -20.09
C ALA A 10 -13.33 40.23 -18.82
N VAL A 11 -12.15 39.69 -18.49
CA VAL A 11 -10.84 40.35 -18.18
C VAL A 11 -10.80 41.81 -17.63
N SER A 12 -10.18 42.02 -16.46
CA SER A 12 -8.95 42.85 -16.25
C SER A 12 -8.69 43.18 -14.76
N GLY A 13 -7.42 43.41 -14.38
CA GLY A 13 -7.07 43.95 -13.04
C GLY A 13 -5.86 43.31 -12.33
N LEU A 14 -4.63 43.56 -12.82
CA LEU A 14 -3.40 43.35 -12.03
C LEU A 14 -3.19 44.52 -11.05
N PRO A 15 -2.40 44.33 -9.98
CA PRO A 15 -1.25 45.23 -9.83
C PRO A 15 0.09 44.54 -9.47
N VAL A 16 1.10 44.89 -10.28
CA VAL A 16 2.48 45.29 -9.96
C VAL A 16 3.17 44.75 -8.68
N LEU A 17 4.34 44.13 -8.90
CA LEU A 17 5.35 43.79 -7.88
C LEU A 17 6.25 44.99 -7.50
N SER A 18 6.79 44.97 -6.28
CA SER A 18 7.99 45.73 -5.91
C SER A 18 9.04 44.82 -5.25
N HIS A 19 10.28 44.94 -5.71
CA HIS A 19 11.51 44.36 -5.13
C HIS A 19 11.79 44.90 -3.71
N ASP A 20 12.71 44.40 -2.87
CA ASP A 20 13.81 43.43 -3.07
C ASP A 20 14.25 42.76 -1.73
N THR A 21 15.13 41.75 -1.82
CA THR A 21 16.14 41.22 -0.86
C THR A 21 16.06 39.73 -0.45
N GLY A 22 17.09 38.97 -0.85
CA GLY A 22 17.72 37.93 -0.01
C GLY A 22 17.22 36.48 -0.17
N PRO A 23 18.11 35.47 -0.32
CA PRO A 23 17.71 34.12 -0.75
C PRO A 23 17.36 33.17 0.40
N GLY A 24 16.07 32.84 0.53
CA GLY A 24 15.59 31.66 1.24
C GLY A 24 14.51 30.97 0.41
N ILE A 25 14.80 29.79 -0.15
CA ILE A 25 13.87 29.09 -1.05
C ILE A 25 12.74 28.43 -0.25
N VAL A 26 11.74 29.24 0.10
CA VAL A 26 10.41 28.75 0.48
C VAL A 26 9.62 28.53 -0.82
N ARG A 27 9.68 27.31 -1.38
CA ARG A 27 8.78 26.93 -2.46
C ARG A 27 7.39 26.63 -1.89
N ALA A 28 6.47 27.57 -2.07
CA ALA A 28 5.05 27.33 -1.80
C ALA A 28 4.54 26.15 -2.64
N PHE A 29 4.06 25.11 -1.97
CA PHE A 29 3.54 23.90 -2.61
C PHE A 29 2.15 24.20 -3.21
N ARG A 30 2.08 24.49 -4.50
CA ARG A 30 0.81 24.46 -5.24
C ARG A 30 0.47 23.00 -5.58
N PRO A 31 -0.82 22.61 -5.56
CA PRO A 31 -1.21 21.25 -5.91
C PRO A 31 -0.96 20.99 -7.40
N GLY A 32 0.15 20.30 -7.68
CA GLY A 32 0.43 19.72 -9.00
C GLY A 32 -0.52 18.56 -9.29
N SER A 33 -0.78 18.30 -10.57
CA SER A 33 -1.61 17.17 -10.96
C SER A 33 -0.89 15.84 -10.73
N VAL A 34 -1.62 14.74 -10.64
CA VAL A 34 -1.05 13.37 -10.51
C VAL A 34 -0.02 13.06 -11.61
N ARG A 35 -0.16 13.67 -12.80
CA ARG A 35 0.77 13.55 -13.93
C ARG A 35 2.15 14.15 -13.62
N ASP A 36 2.22 15.21 -12.81
CA ASP A 36 3.47 15.90 -12.46
C ASP A 36 4.31 15.06 -11.48
N ALA A 37 3.65 14.46 -10.48
CA ALA A 37 4.28 13.55 -9.53
C ALA A 37 4.87 12.28 -10.19
N ILE A 38 4.19 11.74 -11.21
CA ILE A 38 4.68 10.60 -12.00
C ILE A 38 5.94 10.98 -12.78
N SER A 39 5.93 12.14 -13.45
CA SER A 39 7.08 12.63 -14.23
C SER A 39 8.32 12.89 -13.35
N GLU A 40 8.14 13.46 -12.15
CA GLU A 40 9.24 13.73 -11.23
C GLU A 40 9.86 12.43 -10.68
N CYS A 41 9.03 11.41 -10.42
CA CYS A 41 9.47 10.06 -10.03
C CYS A 41 10.29 9.37 -11.14
N GLU A 42 9.79 9.36 -12.38
CA GLU A 42 10.53 8.83 -13.55
C GLU A 42 11.86 9.58 -13.79
N SER A 43 11.87 10.90 -13.63
CA SER A 43 13.09 11.72 -13.77
C SER A 43 14.15 11.41 -12.71
N THR A 44 13.73 10.91 -11.55
CA THR A 44 14.60 10.57 -10.43
C THR A 44 15.22 9.19 -10.66
N MET A 45 14.43 8.21 -11.08
CA MET A 45 14.94 6.87 -11.46
C MET A 45 15.94 6.93 -12.62
N ARG A 46 15.72 7.77 -13.63
CA ARG A 46 16.69 7.97 -14.73
C ARG A 46 18.01 8.60 -14.27
N ARG A 47 17.99 9.40 -13.19
CA ARG A 47 19.20 10.04 -12.63
C ARG A 47 20.04 9.09 -11.77
N THR A 48 19.43 8.13 -11.06
CA THR A 48 20.17 7.07 -10.36
C THR A 48 20.73 6.01 -11.30
N ALA A 49 20.00 5.62 -12.35
CA ALA A 49 20.46 4.60 -13.31
C ALA A 49 21.69 5.00 -14.15
N GLY A 50 22.07 6.29 -14.19
CA GLY A 50 23.13 6.81 -15.05
C GLY A 50 24.52 6.94 -14.40
N ARG A 51 24.76 6.42 -13.18
CA ARG A 51 25.97 6.73 -12.40
C ARG A 51 26.80 5.54 -11.90
N GLU A 52 26.56 4.34 -12.41
CA GLU A 52 27.33 3.13 -12.08
C GLU A 52 27.98 2.51 -13.33
N SER A 53 29.04 3.15 -13.86
CA SER A 53 30.02 2.47 -14.72
C SER A 53 31.32 3.28 -14.90
N THR A 54 32.18 3.30 -13.88
CA THR A 54 33.63 3.56 -14.09
C THR A 54 34.51 2.87 -13.03
N ALA A 55 35.43 2.03 -13.51
CA ALA A 55 36.71 1.63 -12.91
C ALA A 55 36.77 1.13 -11.45
N MET A 56 36.89 -0.19 -11.32
CA MET A 56 37.40 -0.90 -10.15
C MET A 56 38.94 -0.78 -10.05
N THR A 57 39.50 -0.19 -8.98
CA THR A 57 40.85 -0.56 -8.48
C THR A 57 41.08 -0.20 -7.00
N GLY A 58 41.34 -1.22 -6.17
CA GLY A 58 42.32 -1.14 -5.06
C GLY A 58 41.97 -0.38 -3.77
N ARG A 59 41.34 -1.08 -2.81
CA ARG A 59 41.91 -1.35 -1.47
C ARG A 59 40.95 -2.17 -0.60
N THR A 60 41.46 -3.24 0.00
CA THR A 60 40.78 -4.01 1.06
C THR A 60 40.62 -3.13 2.30
N GLY A 61 39.38 -2.71 2.58
CA GLY A 61 39.01 -1.89 3.73
C GLY A 61 37.72 -2.41 4.34
N ASN A 62 37.85 -2.95 5.55
CA ASN A 62 36.83 -3.54 6.42
C ASN A 62 35.39 -3.01 6.22
N ILE A 63 34.45 -3.90 5.84
CA ILE A 63 33.00 -3.63 5.72
C ILE A 63 32.18 -4.26 6.85
N ASP A 64 32.69 -4.18 8.08
CA ASP A 64 31.93 -4.48 9.32
C ASP A 64 31.34 -3.19 9.93
N ALA A 65 30.27 -2.69 9.32
CA ALA A 65 29.34 -1.73 9.93
C ALA A 65 27.96 -1.84 9.29
N ALA A 66 27.07 -2.62 9.90
CA ALA A 66 25.71 -2.79 9.42
C ALA A 66 24.94 -1.45 9.47
N TRP A 67 24.44 -1.00 8.31
CA TRP A 67 23.49 0.11 8.21
C TRP A 67 22.10 -0.35 8.67
N THR A 68 21.91 -0.45 9.98
CA THR A 68 20.61 -0.74 10.56
C THR A 68 19.74 0.52 10.54
N VAL A 69 18.80 0.61 9.60
CA VAL A 69 17.73 1.61 9.68
C VAL A 69 16.84 1.26 10.87
N ALA A 70 16.96 2.03 11.95
CA ALA A 70 16.11 1.86 13.12
C ALA A 70 14.66 2.20 12.73
N LEU A 71 13.74 1.26 12.95
CA LEU A 71 12.31 1.53 12.82
C LEU A 71 11.89 2.54 13.90
N PRO A 72 11.09 3.57 13.57
CA PRO A 72 10.61 4.53 14.56
C PRO A 72 9.86 3.84 15.70
N SER A 73 10.15 4.22 16.94
CA SER A 73 9.43 3.74 18.11
C SER A 73 8.12 4.51 18.35
N PHE A 74 7.19 3.90 19.09
CA PHE A 74 5.97 4.57 19.56
C PHE A 74 6.27 5.91 20.25
N GLY A 75 7.33 5.97 21.05
CA GLY A 75 7.73 7.16 21.78
C GLY A 75 8.18 8.31 20.86
N GLU A 76 8.95 7.99 19.83
CA GLU A 76 9.39 8.97 18.83
C GLU A 76 8.23 9.49 17.98
N MET A 77 7.30 8.59 17.57
CA MET A 77 6.11 8.99 16.82
C MET A 77 5.17 9.86 17.67
N LEU A 78 4.91 9.47 18.93
CA LEU A 78 4.12 10.27 19.88
C LEU A 78 4.73 11.66 20.11
N ARG A 79 6.04 11.72 20.33
CA ARG A 79 6.78 12.96 20.50
C ARG A 79 6.64 13.86 19.28
N ARG A 80 6.89 13.32 18.07
CA ARG A 80 6.76 14.05 16.81
C ARG A 80 5.34 14.59 16.64
N MET A 81 4.31 13.76 16.79
CA MET A 81 2.92 14.18 16.65
C MET A 81 2.53 15.30 17.63
N ARG A 82 3.12 15.32 18.83
CA ARG A 82 2.94 16.35 19.85
C ARG A 82 3.69 17.64 19.49
N ASP A 83 4.95 17.53 19.09
CA ASP A 83 5.82 18.66 18.69
C ASP A 83 5.25 19.36 17.43
N ASP A 84 4.82 18.59 16.41
CA ASP A 84 4.15 19.06 15.17
C ASP A 84 2.82 19.81 15.44
N ARG A 85 2.22 19.63 16.64
CA ARG A 85 0.98 20.29 17.08
C ARG A 85 1.23 21.40 18.12
N GLY A 86 2.48 21.72 18.44
CA GLY A 86 2.83 22.74 19.45
C GLY A 86 2.32 22.41 20.86
N LEU A 87 2.07 21.14 21.17
CA LEU A 87 1.51 20.71 22.44
C LEU A 87 2.61 20.48 23.48
N SER A 88 2.40 20.94 24.71
CA SER A 88 3.26 20.54 25.84
C SER A 88 2.88 19.13 26.32
N ARG A 89 3.79 18.46 27.04
CA ARG A 89 3.51 17.13 27.61
C ARG A 89 2.36 17.18 28.60
N GLU A 90 2.28 18.26 29.36
CA GLU A 90 1.25 18.53 30.38
C GLU A 90 -0.12 18.74 29.73
N ARG A 91 -0.18 19.48 28.61
CA ARG A 91 -1.42 19.67 27.84
C ARG A 91 -1.91 18.35 27.22
N LEU A 92 -1.01 17.56 26.63
CA LEU A 92 -1.37 16.25 26.08
C LEU A 92 -1.80 15.27 27.17
N ALA A 93 -1.07 15.22 28.30
CA ALA A 93 -1.37 14.38 29.44
C ALA A 93 -2.74 14.70 30.05
N PHE A 94 -3.03 15.98 30.29
CA PHE A 94 -4.31 16.45 30.81
C PHE A 94 -5.47 16.07 29.88
N ALA A 95 -5.33 16.30 28.56
CA ALA A 95 -6.36 15.95 27.59
C ALA A 95 -6.59 14.43 27.50
N ALA A 96 -5.52 13.63 27.57
CA ALA A 96 -5.58 12.17 27.47
C ALA A 96 -5.91 11.45 28.79
N GLY A 97 -6.09 12.19 29.90
CA GLY A 97 -6.43 11.62 31.22
C GLY A 97 -5.28 10.85 31.90
N VAL A 98 -4.03 11.20 31.61
CA VAL A 98 -2.82 10.55 32.16
C VAL A 98 -1.86 11.56 32.79
N SER A 99 -0.78 11.09 33.43
CA SER A 99 0.22 11.99 34.03
C SER A 99 1.26 12.47 33.01
N ALA A 100 1.78 13.69 33.17
CA ALA A 100 2.85 14.22 32.32
C ALA A 100 4.15 13.39 32.41
N SER A 101 4.41 12.78 33.57
CA SER A 101 5.51 11.82 33.77
C SER A 101 5.32 10.56 32.91
N TYR A 102 4.08 10.06 32.77
CA TYR A 102 3.78 8.91 31.92
C TYR A 102 3.95 9.24 30.43
N ILE A 103 3.53 10.43 29.97
CA ILE A 103 3.85 10.90 28.60
C ILE A 103 5.37 10.95 28.38
N ALA A 104 6.13 11.53 29.32
CA ALA A 104 7.59 11.58 29.23
C ALA A 104 8.23 10.18 29.19
N GLN A 105 7.68 9.21 29.92
CA GLN A 105 8.13 7.81 29.91
C GLN A 105 7.81 7.10 28.59
N LEU A 106 6.63 7.35 28.00
CA LEU A 106 6.26 6.82 26.68
C LEU A 106 7.17 7.41 25.59
N GLU A 107 7.39 8.73 25.56
CA GLU A 107 8.26 9.40 24.59
C GLU A 107 9.73 8.97 24.66
N LYS A 108 10.23 8.67 25.87
CA LYS A 108 11.62 8.26 26.08
C LYS A 108 11.91 6.83 25.60
N GLY A 109 10.87 6.02 25.41
CA GLY A 109 10.98 4.59 25.15
C GLY A 109 11.40 3.78 26.39
N GLY A 110 11.11 2.47 26.37
CA GLY A 110 11.44 1.54 27.46
C GLY A 110 10.45 0.39 27.56
N LYS A 111 10.38 -0.24 28.75
CA LYS A 111 9.47 -1.38 29.02
C LYS A 111 7.98 -1.00 29.12
N ALA A 112 7.65 0.29 29.11
CA ALA A 112 6.27 0.75 29.20
C ALA A 112 5.57 0.63 27.85
N LYS A 113 4.71 -0.39 27.70
CA LYS A 113 3.75 -0.47 26.61
C LYS A 113 2.45 0.21 27.04
N PRO A 114 1.91 1.19 26.30
CA PRO A 114 0.61 1.78 26.62
C PRO A 114 -0.50 0.75 26.39
N THR A 115 -1.64 0.92 27.06
CA THR A 115 -2.85 0.11 26.82
C THR A 115 -3.68 0.68 25.67
N ARG A 116 -4.60 -0.12 25.11
CA ARG A 116 -5.59 0.33 24.09
C ARG A 116 -6.26 1.64 24.49
N ALA A 117 -6.89 1.69 25.67
CA ALA A 117 -7.57 2.87 26.17
C ALA A 117 -6.68 4.13 26.29
N VAL A 118 -5.37 3.96 26.55
CA VAL A 118 -4.40 5.07 26.55
C VAL A 118 -4.12 5.54 25.13
N VAL A 119 -3.85 4.63 24.18
CA VAL A 119 -3.57 5.00 22.78
C VAL A 119 -4.80 5.61 22.11
N ASP A 120 -6.00 5.03 22.31
CA ASP A 120 -7.27 5.58 21.82
C ASP A 120 -7.49 7.01 22.35
N SER A 121 -7.13 7.26 23.61
CA SER A 121 -7.24 8.59 24.24
C SER A 121 -6.22 9.57 23.68
N LEU A 122 -4.96 9.15 23.48
CA LEU A 122 -3.94 9.98 22.83
C LEU A 122 -4.33 10.33 21.38
N VAL A 123 -4.81 9.37 20.61
CA VAL A 123 -5.29 9.57 19.23
C VAL A 123 -6.49 10.53 19.19
N ARG A 124 -7.49 10.31 20.05
CA ARG A 124 -8.67 11.18 20.17
C ARG A 124 -8.27 12.63 20.49
N CYS A 125 -7.30 12.82 21.38
CA CYS A 125 -6.75 14.14 21.68
C CYS A 125 -6.01 14.71 20.47
N LEU A 126 -5.02 14.02 19.90
CA LEU A 126 -4.21 14.55 18.80
C LEU A 126 -5.04 14.94 17.57
N ARG A 127 -6.14 14.23 17.29
CA ARG A 127 -7.14 14.59 16.26
C ARG A 127 -7.79 15.97 16.46
N GLN A 128 -7.94 16.45 17.70
CA GLN A 128 -8.63 17.74 18.00
C GLN A 128 -7.82 18.98 17.59
N TRP A 129 -6.48 18.89 17.52
CA TRP A 129 -5.62 20.02 17.16
C TRP A 129 -5.26 20.07 15.67
N ASN A 130 -5.10 18.91 15.03
CA ASN A 130 -4.85 18.78 13.60
C ASN A 130 -5.24 17.35 13.19
N PRO A 131 -6.03 17.13 12.12
CA PRO A 131 -6.40 15.79 11.67
C PRO A 131 -5.20 14.84 11.59
N LEU A 132 -5.37 13.64 12.13
CA LEU A 132 -4.49 12.50 11.87
C LEU A 132 -5.08 11.70 10.71
N SER A 133 -4.23 11.22 9.80
CA SER A 133 -4.67 10.22 8.83
C SER A 133 -4.98 8.90 9.54
N ASP A 134 -5.85 8.07 8.96
CA ASP A 134 -6.14 6.77 9.55
C ASP A 134 -4.91 5.83 9.51
N SER A 135 -3.99 6.04 8.55
CA SER A 135 -2.67 5.40 8.51
C SER A 135 -1.78 5.80 9.70
N ASP A 136 -1.76 7.08 10.11
CA ASP A 136 -1.04 7.54 11.32
C ASP A 136 -1.59 6.88 12.59
N ILE A 137 -2.91 6.70 12.66
CA ILE A 137 -3.61 6.11 13.81
C ILE A 137 -3.28 4.63 13.91
N ARG A 138 -3.41 3.90 12.79
CA ARG A 138 -2.99 2.50 12.72
C ARG A 138 -1.52 2.35 13.11
N TYR A 139 -0.64 3.18 12.57
CA TYR A 139 0.79 3.12 12.88
C TYR A 139 1.07 3.34 14.38
N MET A 140 0.33 4.24 15.05
CA MET A 140 0.39 4.40 16.50
C MET A 140 -0.09 3.16 17.29
N HIS A 141 -1.09 2.43 16.80
CA HIS A 141 -1.54 1.16 17.40
C HIS A 141 -0.53 0.03 17.16
N ASP A 142 0.00 -0.10 15.94
CA ASP A 142 0.97 -1.13 15.57
C ASP A 142 2.29 -0.93 16.34
N LEU A 143 2.79 0.31 16.45
CA LEU A 143 3.98 0.65 17.26
C LEU A 143 3.79 0.43 18.76
N ALA A 144 2.55 0.53 19.26
CA ALA A 144 2.23 0.21 20.65
C ALA A 144 2.12 -1.31 20.91
N GLY A 145 2.07 -2.14 19.86
CA GLY A 145 1.77 -3.57 19.95
C GLY A 145 0.31 -3.85 20.33
N LEU A 146 -0.61 -3.00 19.84
CA LEU A 146 -2.04 -3.04 20.16
C LEU A 146 -2.84 -3.28 18.87
N GLU A 147 -2.76 -4.51 18.36
CA GLU A 147 -3.48 -4.99 17.17
C GLU A 147 -4.96 -4.55 17.18
N ILE A 148 -5.37 -3.83 16.14
CA ILE A 148 -6.77 -3.41 15.95
C ILE A 148 -7.66 -4.67 15.89
N GLU A 149 -8.81 -4.62 16.57
CA GLU A 149 -9.74 -5.74 16.64
C GLU A 149 -10.28 -6.11 15.25
N GLY A 150 -10.03 -7.35 14.83
CA GLY A 150 -10.59 -7.93 13.61
C GLY A 150 -9.86 -7.54 12.33
N TYR A 151 -9.45 -8.55 11.55
CA TYR A 151 -9.11 -8.32 10.14
C TYR A 151 -10.42 -8.04 9.37
N PRO A 152 -10.48 -6.98 8.53
CA PRO A 152 -11.72 -6.57 7.89
C PRO A 152 -12.31 -7.64 6.96
N THR A 153 -13.64 -7.75 6.98
CA THR A 153 -14.37 -8.67 6.10
C THR A 153 -14.24 -8.25 4.64
N VAL A 154 -14.46 -9.20 3.72
CA VAL A 154 -14.46 -8.92 2.27
C VAL A 154 -15.54 -7.88 1.91
N ALA A 155 -16.66 -7.86 2.62
CA ALA A 155 -17.74 -6.89 2.43
C ALA A 155 -17.33 -5.47 2.86
N GLU A 156 -16.70 -5.31 4.03
CA GLU A 156 -16.16 -4.02 4.50
C GLU A 156 -15.08 -3.49 3.55
N LEU A 157 -14.16 -4.36 3.11
CA LEU A 157 -13.14 -3.99 2.14
C LEU A 157 -13.74 -3.52 0.80
N ARG A 158 -14.73 -4.25 0.25
CA ARG A 158 -15.46 -3.83 -0.96
C ARG A 158 -16.17 -2.49 -0.76
N ASN A 159 -16.86 -2.29 0.35
CA ASN A 159 -17.56 -1.04 0.68
C ASN A 159 -16.61 0.15 0.88
N SER A 160 -15.33 -0.10 1.18
CA SER A 160 -14.31 0.95 1.29
C SER A 160 -13.71 1.42 -0.04
N ILE A 161 -13.99 0.72 -1.15
CA ILE A 161 -13.49 1.10 -2.48
C ILE A 161 -14.32 2.27 -3.01
N SER A 162 -13.65 3.37 -3.36
CA SER A 162 -14.34 4.56 -3.86
C SER A 162 -14.83 4.40 -5.31
N ALA A 163 -15.84 5.19 -5.68
CA ALA A 163 -16.32 5.24 -7.08
C ALA A 163 -15.20 5.65 -8.06
N ASP A 164 -14.25 6.48 -7.63
CA ASP A 164 -13.07 6.85 -8.43
C ASP A 164 -12.12 5.67 -8.61
N GLN A 165 -11.87 4.86 -7.57
CA GLN A 165 -11.06 3.65 -7.65
C GLN A 165 -11.68 2.61 -8.60
N LEU A 166 -13.01 2.41 -8.55
CA LEU A 166 -13.73 1.57 -9.51
C LEU A 166 -13.66 2.14 -10.94
N SER A 167 -13.79 3.46 -11.10
CA SER A 167 -13.68 4.12 -12.40
C SER A 167 -12.28 3.97 -13.01
N LEU A 168 -11.22 4.01 -12.19
CA LEU A 168 -9.85 3.76 -12.62
C LEU A 168 -9.65 2.35 -13.19
N LEU A 169 -10.27 1.31 -12.62
CA LEU A 169 -10.21 -0.05 -13.18
C LEU A 169 -10.78 -0.10 -14.62
N THR A 170 -11.91 0.56 -14.83
CA THR A 170 -12.55 0.66 -16.17
C THR A 170 -11.67 1.46 -17.14
N LEU A 171 -11.10 2.59 -16.69
CA LEU A 171 -10.18 3.42 -17.48
C LEU A 171 -8.87 2.72 -17.86
N HIS A 172 -8.52 1.62 -17.20
CA HIS A 172 -7.35 0.83 -17.58
C HIS A 172 -7.57 -0.11 -18.77
N SER A 173 -8.82 -0.39 -19.19
CA SER A 173 -9.10 -1.22 -20.37
C SER A 173 -8.36 -0.67 -21.62
N PRO A 174 -7.73 -1.53 -22.46
CA PRO A 174 -7.76 -2.99 -22.48
C PRO A 174 -6.61 -3.67 -21.68
N LYS A 175 -6.11 -3.03 -20.62
CA LYS A 175 -5.15 -3.65 -19.68
C LYS A 175 -5.92 -4.42 -18.61
N LEU A 176 -5.32 -5.50 -18.11
CA LEU A 176 -5.89 -6.25 -16.98
C LEU A 176 -5.81 -5.36 -15.73
N ALA A 177 -6.92 -5.13 -15.02
CA ALA A 177 -6.90 -4.34 -13.79
C ALA A 177 -7.87 -4.89 -12.75
N ALA A 178 -7.38 -5.07 -11.51
CA ALA A 178 -8.16 -5.63 -10.42
C ALA A 178 -7.62 -5.26 -9.02
N LEU A 179 -8.48 -5.43 -8.02
CA LEU A 179 -8.26 -5.17 -6.59
C LEU A 179 -8.54 -6.44 -5.78
N TYR A 180 -7.66 -6.74 -4.81
CA TYR A 180 -7.79 -7.88 -3.90
C TYR A 180 -7.60 -7.45 -2.45
N ASP A 181 -8.03 -8.28 -1.49
CA ASP A 181 -7.47 -8.21 -0.14
C ASP A 181 -6.10 -8.92 -0.06
N THR A 182 -5.34 -8.73 1.02
CA THR A 182 -4.04 -9.41 1.20
C THR A 182 -4.16 -10.94 1.38
N ARG A 183 -5.38 -11.48 1.49
CA ARG A 183 -5.71 -12.92 1.49
C ARG A 183 -6.06 -13.43 0.08
N GLY A 184 -5.99 -12.58 -0.95
CA GLY A 184 -6.22 -12.91 -2.35
C GLY A 184 -7.70 -12.93 -2.78
N ASN A 185 -8.64 -12.50 -1.93
CA ASN A 185 -10.06 -12.42 -2.29
C ASN A 185 -10.27 -11.26 -3.28
N VAL A 186 -10.94 -11.51 -4.41
CA VAL A 186 -11.21 -10.46 -5.41
C VAL A 186 -12.25 -9.49 -4.86
N LEU A 187 -11.89 -8.21 -4.82
CA LEU A 187 -12.78 -7.13 -4.40
C LEU A 187 -13.47 -6.47 -5.60
N ALA A 188 -12.72 -6.22 -6.68
CA ALA A 188 -13.22 -5.72 -7.96
C ALA A 188 -12.24 -6.04 -9.10
N GLY A 189 -12.72 -6.08 -10.35
CA GLY A 189 -11.90 -6.26 -11.54
C GLY A 189 -12.59 -5.74 -12.79
N ASN A 190 -11.82 -5.32 -13.79
CA ASN A 190 -12.37 -4.89 -15.08
C ASN A 190 -12.70 -6.08 -16.00
N GLU A 191 -13.29 -5.80 -17.17
CA GLU A 191 -13.73 -6.84 -18.09
C GLU A 191 -12.55 -7.64 -18.67
N ASP A 192 -11.46 -6.95 -19.02
CA ASP A 192 -10.23 -7.59 -19.52
C ASP A 192 -9.64 -8.56 -18.49
N TRP A 193 -9.66 -8.19 -17.19
CA TRP A 193 -9.29 -9.10 -16.10
C TRP A 193 -10.19 -10.33 -16.04
N ALA A 194 -11.51 -10.15 -16.08
CA ALA A 194 -12.47 -11.24 -15.99
C ALA A 194 -12.40 -12.20 -17.18
N GLN A 195 -12.13 -11.67 -18.39
CA GLN A 195 -11.91 -12.47 -19.59
C GLN A 195 -10.59 -13.25 -19.54
N ALA A 196 -9.51 -12.62 -19.03
CA ALA A 196 -8.22 -13.27 -18.88
C ALA A 196 -8.20 -14.32 -17.76
N PHE A 197 -9.01 -14.13 -16.70
CA PHE A 197 -9.08 -15.00 -15.53
C PHE A 197 -10.54 -15.40 -15.20
N PRO A 198 -11.14 -16.32 -15.97
CA PRO A 198 -12.54 -16.73 -15.78
C PRO A 198 -12.79 -17.26 -14.37
N GLY A 199 -13.79 -16.69 -13.67
CA GLY A 199 -14.12 -17.02 -12.28
C GLY A 199 -13.47 -16.11 -11.22
N LEU A 200 -12.44 -15.32 -11.55
CA LEU A 200 -11.81 -14.35 -10.64
C LEU A 200 -12.43 -12.95 -10.73
N ARG A 201 -13.77 -12.86 -10.66
CA ARG A 201 -14.50 -11.57 -10.71
C ARG A 201 -15.41 -11.34 -9.49
N GLU A 202 -16.25 -12.30 -9.14
CA GLU A 202 -17.17 -12.22 -7.99
C GLU A 202 -16.91 -13.42 -7.07
N GLU A 203 -16.73 -13.15 -5.76
CA GLU A 203 -16.41 -14.12 -4.69
C GLU A 203 -15.14 -14.99 -4.89
N GLY A 204 -14.48 -14.91 -6.05
CA GLY A 204 -13.23 -15.59 -6.34
C GLY A 204 -12.11 -15.25 -5.37
N ASN A 205 -11.21 -16.21 -5.17
CA ASN A 205 -9.94 -16.02 -4.48
C ASN A 205 -8.80 -16.49 -5.38
N LEU A 206 -7.78 -15.65 -5.55
CA LEU A 206 -6.66 -15.86 -6.47
C LEU A 206 -5.93 -17.19 -6.20
N TYR A 207 -5.70 -17.53 -4.93
CA TYR A 207 -5.00 -18.76 -4.54
C TYR A 207 -5.88 -20.00 -4.78
N ARG A 208 -7.18 -19.93 -4.43
CA ARG A 208 -8.14 -21.01 -4.69
C ARG A 208 -8.22 -21.31 -6.19
N TRP A 209 -8.40 -20.28 -7.01
CA TRP A 209 -8.47 -20.44 -8.46
C TRP A 209 -7.17 -21.05 -9.03
N MET A 210 -6.01 -20.50 -8.65
CA MET A 210 -4.71 -21.02 -9.08
C MET A 210 -4.47 -22.50 -8.73
N LEU A 211 -4.95 -22.97 -7.58
CA LEU A 211 -4.65 -24.30 -7.05
C LEU A 211 -5.73 -25.35 -7.32
N ALA A 212 -7.00 -24.94 -7.44
CA ALA A 212 -8.15 -25.83 -7.54
C ALA A 212 -8.88 -25.78 -8.88
N ASP A 213 -8.87 -24.64 -9.59
CA ASP A 213 -9.61 -24.50 -10.85
C ASP A 213 -8.80 -25.06 -12.03
N PRO A 214 -9.33 -26.03 -12.81
CA PRO A 214 -8.66 -26.53 -14.00
C PRO A 214 -8.32 -25.43 -15.03
N ALA A 215 -9.14 -24.36 -15.12
CA ALA A 215 -8.92 -23.26 -16.04
C ALA A 215 -7.60 -22.53 -15.76
N ALA A 216 -7.09 -22.54 -14.51
CA ALA A 216 -5.81 -21.93 -14.20
C ALA A 216 -4.64 -22.59 -14.96
N ARG A 217 -4.67 -23.91 -15.15
CA ARG A 217 -3.64 -24.65 -15.92
C ARG A 217 -3.81 -24.51 -17.43
N GLU A 218 -5.02 -24.23 -17.92
CA GLU A 218 -5.27 -23.93 -19.34
C GLU A 218 -4.80 -22.52 -19.72
N VAL A 219 -5.06 -21.55 -18.83
CA VAL A 219 -4.79 -20.13 -19.03
C VAL A 219 -3.34 -19.78 -18.74
N MET A 220 -2.77 -20.24 -17.63
CA MET A 220 -1.42 -19.82 -17.21
C MET A 220 -0.37 -20.72 -17.85
N ALA A 221 0.32 -20.24 -18.88
CA ALA A 221 1.31 -21.06 -19.59
C ALA A 221 2.54 -21.40 -18.73
N ASP A 222 2.85 -20.57 -17.73
CA ASP A 222 3.91 -20.78 -16.74
C ASP A 222 3.36 -21.12 -15.34
N TRP A 223 2.22 -21.81 -15.30
CA TRP A 223 1.45 -22.11 -14.08
C TRP A 223 2.32 -22.47 -12.86
N GLU A 224 3.31 -23.36 -13.00
CA GLU A 224 4.13 -23.78 -11.87
C GLU A 224 5.01 -22.66 -11.30
N THR A 225 5.66 -21.88 -12.17
CA THR A 225 6.42 -20.68 -11.79
C THR A 225 5.51 -19.65 -11.12
N ASP A 226 4.34 -19.47 -11.73
CA ASP A 226 3.37 -18.45 -11.34
C ASP A 226 2.72 -18.73 -9.98
N VAL A 227 2.36 -19.99 -9.69
CA VAL A 227 1.79 -20.40 -8.39
C VAL A 227 2.87 -20.46 -7.32
N ARG A 228 4.08 -20.95 -7.63
CA ARG A 228 5.24 -20.88 -6.72
C ARG A 228 5.49 -19.45 -6.25
N GLN A 229 5.49 -18.49 -7.16
CA GLN A 229 5.66 -17.08 -6.82
C GLN A 229 4.51 -16.56 -5.94
N ALA A 230 3.25 -16.88 -6.28
CA ALA A 230 2.09 -16.47 -5.46
C ALA A 230 2.17 -17.02 -4.02
N VAL A 231 2.57 -18.28 -3.85
CA VAL A 231 2.81 -18.91 -2.54
C VAL A 231 3.95 -18.21 -1.79
N GLY A 232 5.03 -17.83 -2.48
CA GLY A 232 6.13 -17.03 -1.92
C GLY A 232 5.67 -15.65 -1.41
N CYS A 233 4.79 -14.97 -2.14
CA CYS A 233 4.18 -13.71 -1.73
C CYS A 233 3.30 -13.89 -0.49
N LEU A 234 2.43 -14.92 -0.48
CA LEU A 234 1.56 -15.23 0.66
C LEU A 234 2.37 -15.51 1.93
N ARG A 235 3.47 -16.26 1.81
CA ARG A 235 4.41 -16.51 2.91
C ARG A 235 4.99 -15.21 3.46
N GLY A 236 5.34 -14.26 2.59
CA GLY A 236 5.77 -12.91 2.99
C GLY A 236 4.69 -12.19 3.81
N THR A 237 3.47 -12.09 3.26
CA THR A 237 2.32 -11.44 3.92
C THR A 237 2.00 -12.06 5.29
N VAL A 238 1.97 -13.40 5.38
CA VAL A 238 1.70 -14.14 6.63
C VAL A 238 2.82 -13.94 7.65
N GLY A 239 4.08 -13.79 7.20
CA GLY A 239 5.23 -13.54 8.06
C GLY A 239 5.39 -12.07 8.50
N SER A 240 4.84 -11.11 7.77
CA SER A 240 4.93 -9.68 8.09
C SER A 240 3.70 -9.10 8.80
N THR A 241 2.56 -9.79 8.77
CA THR A 241 1.35 -9.38 9.49
C THR A 241 1.42 -9.81 10.95
N THR A 242 0.86 -9.00 11.86
CA THR A 242 0.58 -9.40 13.25
C THR A 242 -0.73 -10.21 13.36
N GLN A 243 -1.65 -10.00 12.42
CA GLN A 243 -3.01 -10.59 12.42
C GLN A 243 -3.01 -12.04 11.88
N HIS A 244 -2.17 -12.93 12.42
CA HIS A 244 -2.01 -14.29 11.92
C HIS A 244 -3.32 -15.09 11.88
N ALA A 245 -4.17 -14.96 12.91
CA ALA A 245 -5.46 -15.65 13.02
C ALA A 245 -6.41 -15.38 11.82
N ALA A 246 -6.26 -14.24 11.14
CA ALA A 246 -7.04 -13.89 9.95
C ALA A 246 -6.70 -14.73 8.70
N PHE A 247 -5.58 -15.44 8.74
CA PHE A 247 -5.10 -16.31 7.67
C PHE A 247 -5.27 -17.80 7.99
N ASP A 248 -5.58 -18.18 9.24
CA ASP A 248 -5.65 -19.59 9.68
C ASP A 248 -6.60 -20.45 8.84
N GLU A 249 -7.76 -19.91 8.46
CA GLU A 249 -8.72 -20.62 7.61
C GLU A 249 -8.21 -20.82 6.19
N LEU A 250 -7.68 -19.76 5.57
CA LEU A 250 -7.06 -19.83 4.24
C LEU A 250 -5.88 -20.82 4.25
N MET A 251 -4.99 -20.73 5.24
CA MET A 251 -3.82 -21.61 5.35
C MET A 251 -4.20 -23.08 5.55
N ARG A 252 -5.27 -23.36 6.32
CA ARG A 252 -5.82 -24.71 6.50
C ARG A 252 -6.41 -25.26 5.21
N GLU A 253 -7.18 -24.45 4.49
CA GLU A 253 -7.78 -24.80 3.20
C GLU A 253 -6.69 -25.04 2.13
N LEU A 254 -5.78 -24.08 1.94
CA LEU A 254 -4.71 -24.19 0.96
C LEU A 254 -3.78 -25.37 1.27
N GLY A 255 -3.57 -25.68 2.56
CA GLY A 255 -2.89 -26.89 3.04
C GLY A 255 -3.46 -28.20 2.50
N GLY A 256 -4.70 -28.24 2.02
CA GLY A 256 -5.30 -29.37 1.33
C GLY A 256 -4.67 -29.69 -0.04
N PHE A 257 -4.18 -28.69 -0.76
CA PHE A 257 -3.62 -28.87 -2.11
C PHE A 257 -2.17 -29.36 -2.07
N ALA A 258 -1.86 -30.42 -2.84
CA ALA A 258 -0.52 -31.01 -2.87
C ALA A 258 0.55 -30.05 -3.40
N ASP A 259 0.25 -29.31 -4.48
CA ASP A 259 1.16 -28.30 -5.02
C ASP A 259 1.37 -27.12 -4.07
N PHE A 260 0.35 -26.70 -3.32
CA PHE A 260 0.54 -25.68 -2.27
C PHE A 260 1.51 -26.17 -1.20
N ARG A 261 1.33 -27.37 -0.66
CA ARG A 261 2.27 -27.94 0.34
C ARG A 261 3.69 -28.04 -0.20
N ARG A 262 3.85 -28.39 -1.49
CA ARG A 262 5.16 -28.45 -2.17
C ARG A 262 5.82 -27.06 -2.23
N PHE A 263 5.18 -26.07 -2.84
CA PHE A 263 5.74 -24.72 -2.93
C PHE A 263 5.90 -24.05 -1.55
N TRP A 264 5.04 -24.39 -0.58
CA TRP A 264 5.16 -23.91 0.80
C TRP A 264 6.39 -24.52 1.51
N ALA A 265 6.75 -25.78 1.23
CA ALA A 265 7.95 -26.43 1.76
C ALA A 265 9.25 -25.97 1.07
N GLU A 266 9.21 -25.55 -0.20
CA GLU A 266 10.39 -25.03 -0.94
C GLU A 266 11.02 -23.77 -0.31
N GLY A 267 10.29 -23.05 0.56
CA GLY A 267 10.82 -21.91 1.31
C GLY A 267 11.00 -20.62 0.49
N GLY A 268 11.76 -19.67 1.06
CA GLY A 268 12.05 -18.35 0.47
C GLY A 268 10.91 -17.32 0.59
N VAL A 269 11.19 -16.12 1.10
CA VAL A 269 10.22 -15.01 1.03
C VAL A 269 10.41 -14.31 -0.31
N GLY A 270 9.54 -14.63 -1.26
CA GLY A 270 9.44 -13.89 -2.50
C GLY A 270 8.73 -12.57 -2.26
N PHE A 271 9.47 -11.50 -1.99
CA PHE A 271 8.97 -10.18 -2.37
C PHE A 271 8.70 -10.25 -3.88
N ALA A 272 7.45 -9.98 -4.28
CA ALA A 272 7.13 -9.93 -5.70
C ALA A 272 8.09 -8.92 -6.37
N PRO A 273 8.85 -9.29 -7.41
CA PRO A 273 9.58 -8.30 -8.18
C PRO A 273 8.58 -7.22 -8.64
N PRO A 274 8.96 -5.93 -8.62
CA PRO A 274 8.03 -4.82 -8.87
C PRO A 274 7.35 -4.87 -10.24
N VAL A 275 7.88 -5.70 -11.14
CA VAL A 275 7.19 -6.20 -12.33
C VAL A 275 7.37 -7.71 -12.41
N ARG A 276 6.27 -8.45 -12.56
CA ARG A 276 6.23 -9.88 -12.89
C ARG A 276 5.78 -10.05 -14.34
N THR A 277 6.42 -10.91 -15.12
CA THR A 277 5.86 -11.31 -16.43
C THR A 277 5.00 -12.56 -16.25
N MET A 278 3.73 -12.51 -16.67
CA MET A 278 2.85 -13.66 -16.83
C MET A 278 2.61 -13.92 -18.32
N ARG A 279 2.52 -15.19 -18.72
CA ARG A 279 2.08 -15.58 -20.07
C ARG A 279 0.72 -16.26 -19.99
N LEU A 280 -0.30 -15.58 -20.51
CA LEU A 280 -1.69 -16.00 -20.45
C LEU A 280 -2.17 -16.47 -21.83
N ARG A 281 -2.88 -17.59 -21.85
CA ARG A 281 -3.54 -18.14 -23.03
C ARG A 281 -4.97 -17.64 -23.08
N ASP A 282 -5.30 -16.93 -24.15
CA ASP A 282 -6.66 -16.56 -24.50
C ASP A 282 -7.48 -17.85 -24.80
N ARG A 283 -8.54 -18.12 -24.03
CA ARG A 283 -9.31 -19.38 -24.17
C ARG A 283 -10.13 -19.47 -25.45
N ALA A 284 -10.47 -18.35 -26.09
CA ALA A 284 -11.28 -18.34 -27.31
C ALA A 284 -10.44 -18.57 -28.58
N THR A 285 -9.18 -18.10 -28.57
CA THR A 285 -8.28 -18.14 -29.74
C THR A 285 -7.08 -19.05 -29.56
N GLY A 286 -6.79 -19.52 -28.33
CA GLY A 286 -5.58 -20.26 -27.98
C GLY A 286 -4.30 -19.41 -27.98
N ALA A 287 -4.38 -18.12 -28.33
CA ALA A 287 -3.25 -17.23 -28.49
C ALA A 287 -2.55 -16.95 -27.15
N LEU A 288 -1.23 -17.03 -27.14
CA LEU A 288 -0.42 -16.71 -25.97
C LEU A 288 -0.08 -15.22 -25.94
N ARG A 289 -0.36 -14.53 -24.84
CA ARG A 289 -0.07 -13.11 -24.63
C ARG A 289 0.78 -12.92 -23.38
N SER A 290 1.78 -12.05 -23.45
CA SER A 290 2.64 -11.69 -22.32
C SER A 290 2.10 -10.44 -21.63
N PHE A 291 2.07 -10.45 -20.29
CA PHE A 291 1.68 -9.32 -19.48
C PHE A 291 2.71 -9.03 -18.39
N ARG A 292 3.16 -7.78 -18.31
CA ARG A 292 3.94 -7.24 -17.20
C ARG A 292 2.97 -6.77 -16.11
N MET A 293 2.79 -7.63 -15.12
CA MET A 293 1.96 -7.40 -13.94
C MET A 293 2.71 -6.51 -12.95
N GLN A 294 2.15 -5.35 -12.68
CA GLN A 294 2.54 -4.45 -11.59
C GLN A 294 1.58 -4.67 -10.43
N VAL A 295 2.11 -4.82 -9.22
CA VAL A 295 1.34 -5.07 -7.99
C VAL A 295 1.76 -4.04 -6.95
N GLY A 296 0.80 -3.42 -6.27
CA GLY A 296 1.06 -2.45 -5.22
C GLY A 296 -0.05 -2.43 -4.17
N LEU A 297 0.28 -1.99 -2.96
CA LEU A 297 -0.73 -1.67 -1.96
C LEU A 297 -1.52 -0.45 -2.41
N LEU A 298 -2.84 -0.54 -2.36
CA LEU A 298 -3.75 0.58 -2.55
C LEU A 298 -4.28 0.95 -1.17
N ASP A 299 -3.82 2.08 -0.64
CA ASP A 299 -4.31 2.54 0.67
C ASP A 299 -5.78 2.95 0.57
N SER A 300 -6.58 2.40 1.48
CA SER A 300 -7.96 2.81 1.75
C SER A 300 -7.96 3.55 3.08
N ALA A 301 -8.64 4.69 3.18
CA ALA A 301 -8.73 5.43 4.44
C ALA A 301 -9.40 4.59 5.55
N ALA A 302 -10.41 3.79 5.21
CA ALA A 302 -11.08 2.91 6.17
C ALA A 302 -10.22 1.69 6.55
N HIS A 303 -9.45 1.14 5.59
CA HIS A 303 -8.70 -0.11 5.76
C HIS A 303 -7.30 -0.03 5.10
N PRO A 304 -6.38 0.80 5.64
CA PRO A 304 -5.05 1.00 5.05
C PRO A 304 -4.26 -0.31 5.04
N GLY A 305 -3.43 -0.50 4.02
CA GLY A 305 -2.60 -1.71 3.86
C GLY A 305 -3.33 -3.05 3.64
N HIS A 306 -4.67 -3.07 3.52
CA HIS A 306 -5.44 -4.31 3.31
C HIS A 306 -5.85 -4.57 1.85
N ILE A 307 -5.78 -3.57 0.98
CA ILE A 307 -6.14 -3.68 -0.45
C ILE A 307 -4.88 -3.69 -1.31
N VAL A 308 -4.83 -4.61 -2.27
CA VAL A 308 -3.76 -4.78 -3.26
C VAL A 308 -4.33 -4.48 -4.64
N ALA A 309 -3.77 -3.52 -5.35
CA ALA A 309 -4.06 -3.26 -6.75
C ALA A 309 -3.09 -4.01 -7.67
N THR A 310 -3.60 -4.51 -8.79
CA THR A 310 -2.80 -5.15 -9.85
C THR A 310 -3.16 -4.56 -11.21
N ILE A 311 -2.15 -4.22 -12.01
CA ILE A 311 -2.29 -3.77 -13.40
C ILE A 311 -1.39 -4.63 -14.30
N GLY A 312 -1.98 -5.33 -15.26
CA GLY A 312 -1.29 -6.11 -16.29
C GLY A 312 -1.11 -5.29 -17.57
N LEU A 313 0.10 -4.78 -17.80
CA LEU A 313 0.48 -4.11 -19.04
C LEU A 313 0.86 -5.15 -20.10
N PRO A 314 0.47 -5.01 -21.38
CA PRO A 314 1.04 -5.83 -22.45
C PRO A 314 2.58 -5.79 -22.44
N GLY A 315 3.19 -6.96 -22.60
CA GLY A 315 4.65 -7.17 -22.65
C GLY A 315 5.21 -7.17 -24.07
#